data_AF-A0AAE3Y7G6-F1
#
_entry.id   AF-A0AAE3Y7G6-F1
#
_cell.length_a   1.000
_cell.length_b   1.000
_cell.length_c   1.000
_cell.angle_alpha   90.00
_cell.angle_beta   90.00
_cell.angle_gamma   90.00
#
_symmetry.space_group_name_H-M   'P 1'
#
loop_
_entity.id
_entity.type
_entity.pdbx_description
1 polymer ?
#
loop_
_entity_poly.entity_id
_entity_poly.type
_entity_poly.pdbx_seq_one_letter_code
_entity_poly.pdbx_strand_id
1 'polypeptide(L)'
;MIFKIEDIVFQNDRYFILLNDKDAEKLALISCLDIYADNTKIKRLQGCIVSEILKIPDFTVLESKEDLSELERIFRKIRLVEISTCVKNVNKK
;
A
#
# COMPACT_ATOMS: atom_id res chain seq x y z
N MET A 1 8.71 -2.91 9.43
CA MET A 1 7.34 -2.63 9.94
C MET A 1 6.34 -3.19 8.93
N ILE A 2 5.12 -3.47 9.37
CA ILE A 2 4.05 -3.99 8.52
C ILE A 2 2.85 -3.06 8.69
N PHE A 3 2.30 -2.57 7.59
CA PHE A 3 1.13 -1.69 7.57
C PHE A 3 0.02 -2.37 6.81
N LYS A 4 -1.17 -2.47 7.41
CA LYS A 4 -2.33 -3.07 6.76
C LYS A 4 -2.95 -2.06 5.82
N ILE A 5 -3.15 -2.47 4.56
CA ILE A 5 -3.92 -1.70 3.59
C ILE A 5 -5.40 -2.02 3.82
N GLU A 6 -6.18 -0.97 4.09
CA GLU A 6 -7.62 -1.08 4.33
C GLU A 6 -8.41 -1.01 3.03
N ASP A 7 -7.98 -0.17 2.10
CA ASP A 7 -8.64 -0.03 0.80
C ASP A 7 -7.68 0.55 -0.26
N ILE A 8 -8.02 0.33 -1.54
CA ILE A 8 -7.33 0.90 -2.69
C ILE A 8 -8.32 1.37 -3.73
N VAL A 9 -8.20 2.64 -4.12
CA VAL A 9 -9.10 3.28 -5.08
C VAL A 9 -8.29 3.92 -6.21
N PHE A 10 -8.71 3.70 -7.45
CA PHE A 10 -8.21 4.46 -8.60
C PHE A 10 -9.13 5.64 -8.90
N GLN A 11 -8.59 6.86 -8.82
CA GLN A 11 -9.32 8.09 -9.13
C GLN A 11 -8.35 9.15 -9.64
N ASN A 12 -8.79 10.04 -10.53
CA ASN A 12 -7.98 11.17 -11.01
C ASN A 12 -6.58 10.77 -11.53
N ASP A 13 -6.50 9.62 -12.22
CA ASP A 13 -5.25 9.07 -12.77
C ASP A 13 -4.19 8.71 -11.71
N ARG A 14 -4.64 8.41 -10.48
CA ARG A 14 -3.79 7.98 -9.37
C ARG A 14 -4.47 6.88 -8.57
N TYR A 15 -3.66 6.05 -7.95
CA TYR A 15 -4.12 5.12 -6.93
C TYR A 15 -3.94 5.74 -5.55
N PHE A 16 -4.99 5.63 -4.75
CA PHE A 16 -5.03 6.01 -3.35
C PHE A 16 -5.04 4.74 -2.50
N ILE A 17 -4.08 4.62 -1.60
CA ILE A 17 -3.89 3.48 -0.71
C ILE A 17 -4.26 3.94 0.70
N LEU A 18 -5.27 3.32 1.29
CA LEU A 18 -5.78 3.68 2.61
C LEU A 18 -5.13 2.82 3.69
N LEU A 19 -4.59 3.45 4.74
CA LEU A 19 -3.86 2.79 5.82
C LEU A 19 -4.41 3.27 7.17
N ASN A 20 -4.81 2.32 8.03
CA ASN A 20 -5.27 2.61 9.40
C ASN A 20 -4.09 2.63 10.38
N ASP A 21 -3.11 3.49 10.10
CA ASP A 21 -1.95 3.72 10.97
C ASP A 21 -1.39 5.12 10.70
N LYS A 22 -1.21 5.92 11.76
CA LYS A 22 -0.62 7.27 11.66
C LYS A 22 0.86 7.23 11.36
N ASP A 23 1.55 6.15 11.73
CA ASP A 23 2.96 5.95 11.36
C ASP A 23 3.14 5.66 9.87
N ALA A 24 2.05 5.40 9.13
CA ALA A 24 2.10 5.20 7.69
C ALA A 24 2.54 6.45 6.92
N GLU A 25 2.44 7.66 7.49
CA GLU A 25 2.98 8.87 6.84
C GLU A 25 4.49 8.74 6.59
N LYS A 26 5.20 7.98 7.45
CA LYS A 26 6.63 7.70 7.29
C LYS A 26 6.93 6.84 6.05
N LEU A 27 5.93 6.13 5.50
CA LEU A 27 6.09 5.35 4.27
C LEU A 27 6.36 6.22 3.05
N ALA A 28 5.84 7.45 3.03
CA ALA A 28 6.12 8.39 1.94
C ALA A 28 7.58 8.84 1.89
N LEU A 29 8.31 8.71 3.01
CA LEU A 29 9.75 9.00 3.09
C LEU A 29 10.60 7.82 2.57
N ILE A 30 10.00 6.67 2.31
CA ILE A 30 10.68 5.46 1.87
C ILE A 30 10.60 5.38 0.34
N SER A 31 11.76 5.24 -0.30
CA SER A 31 11.87 5.17 -1.76
C SER A 31 11.29 3.89 -2.37
N CYS A 32 11.14 2.83 -1.57
CA CYS A 32 10.78 1.50 -2.04
C CYS A 32 9.96 0.73 -1.00
N LEU A 33 8.78 0.26 -1.39
CA LEU A 33 7.85 -0.48 -0.53
C LEU A 33 7.47 -1.81 -1.18
N ASP A 34 7.60 -2.91 -0.45
CA ASP A 34 7.15 -4.21 -0.92
C ASP A 34 5.72 -4.46 -0.42
N ILE A 35 4.80 -4.74 -1.33
CA ILE A 35 3.42 -5.08 -1.04
C ILE A 35 3.22 -6.58 -1.09
N TYR A 36 2.51 -7.11 -0.10
CA TYR A 36 2.22 -8.53 0.06
C TYR A 36 0.71 -8.74 0.16
N ALA A 37 0.21 -9.80 -0.47
CA ALA A 37 -1.12 -10.35 -0.25
C ALA A 37 -0.98 -11.81 0.19
N ASP A 38 -1.62 -12.19 1.31
CA ASP A 38 -1.52 -13.54 1.88
C ASP A 38 -0.06 -14.06 1.97
N ASN A 39 0.85 -13.21 2.47
CA ASN A 39 2.31 -13.45 2.55
C ASN A 39 3.05 -13.59 1.22
N THR A 40 2.39 -13.51 0.06
CA THR A 40 3.05 -13.51 -1.24
C THR A 40 3.39 -12.09 -1.65
N LYS A 41 4.65 -11.83 -2.02
CA LYS A 41 5.04 -10.54 -2.57
C LYS A 41 4.41 -10.37 -3.95
N ILE A 42 3.63 -9.32 -4.14
CA ILE A 42 2.89 -9.06 -5.37
C ILE A 42 3.47 -7.89 -6.16
N LYS A 43 3.94 -6.85 -5.47
CA LYS A 43 4.51 -5.68 -6.13
C LYS A 43 5.56 -5.01 -5.26
N ARG A 44 6.47 -4.31 -5.93
CA ARG A 44 7.35 -3.31 -5.34
C ARG A 44 6.94 -1.94 -5.86
N LEU A 45 6.52 -1.05 -4.96
CA LEU A 45 6.26 0.35 -5.23
C LEU A 45 7.56 1.15 -5.12
N GLN A 46 7.84 1.97 -6.12
CA GLN A 46 8.92 2.93 -6.17
C GLN A 46 8.37 4.33 -5.91
N GLY A 47 8.22 4.64 -4.63
CA GLY A 47 7.78 5.95 -4.16
C GLY A 47 6.26 6.08 -4.06
N CYS A 48 5.85 6.76 -3.00
CA CYS A 48 4.49 7.18 -2.76
C CYS A 48 4.54 8.46 -1.94
N ILE A 49 3.49 9.27 -2.01
CA ILE A 49 3.39 10.52 -1.24
C ILE A 49 2.16 10.46 -0.36
N VAL A 50 2.17 11.17 0.77
CA VAL A 50 0.93 11.37 1.55
C VAL A 50 -0.03 12.21 0.71
N SER A 51 -1.29 11.79 0.64
CA SER A 51 -2.31 12.50 -0.13
C SER A 51 -2.62 13.85 0.49
N GLU A 52 -2.52 14.90 -0.31
CA GLU A 52 -3.02 16.23 0.07
C GLU A 52 -4.47 16.44 -0.37
N ILE A 53 -4.92 15.62 -1.34
CA ILE A 53 -6.23 15.73 -1.99
C ILE A 53 -7.29 14.97 -1.19
N LEU A 54 -7.00 13.73 -0.82
CA LEU A 54 -7.91 12.87 -0.09
C LEU A 54 -7.46 12.76 1.37
N LYS A 55 -8.22 13.39 2.26
CA LYS A 55 -8.00 13.33 3.72
C LYS A 55 -9.17 12.63 4.37
N ILE A 56 -8.89 11.48 4.98
CA ILE A 56 -9.91 10.70 5.71
C ILE A 56 -9.50 10.72 7.19
N PRO A 57 -10.38 11.18 8.11
CA PRO A 57 -10.08 11.16 9.53
C PRO A 57 -9.65 9.76 9.99
N ASP A 58 -8.62 9.69 10.82
CA ASP A 58 -8.04 8.46 11.38
C ASP A 58 -7.31 7.55 10.38
N PHE A 59 -7.25 7.89 9.09
CA PHE A 59 -6.48 7.14 8.09
C PHE A 59 -5.38 7.98 7.46
N THR A 60 -4.28 7.31 7.15
CA THR A 60 -3.26 7.84 6.26
C THR A 60 -3.58 7.40 4.84
N VAL A 61 -3.60 8.34 3.90
CA VAL A 61 -3.80 8.05 2.48
C VAL A 61 -2.48 8.27 1.76
N LEU A 62 -1.99 7.25 1.05
CA LEU A 62 -0.84 7.38 0.15
C LEU A 62 -1.29 7.43 -1.31
N GLU A 63 -0.65 8.28 -2.10
CA GLU A 63 -0.85 8.36 -3.55
C GLU A 63 0.31 7.69 -4.29
N SER A 64 -0.03 6.95 -5.34
CA SER A 64 0.93 6.49 -6.34
C SER A 64 0.37 6.66 -7.75
N LYS A 65 1.28 6.99 -8.68
CA LYS A 65 1.01 6.99 -10.13
C LYS A 65 1.37 5.67 -10.80
N GLU A 66 1.95 4.74 -10.06
CA GLU A 66 2.24 3.42 -10.60
C GLU A 66 0.95 2.64 -10.86
N ASP A 67 0.99 1.75 -11.85
CA ASP A 67 -0.14 0.87 -12.12
C ASP A 67 -0.31 -0.17 -10.99
N LEU A 68 -1.39 -0.02 -10.22
CA LEU A 68 -1.82 -0.93 -9.15
C LEU A 68 -3.08 -1.73 -9.53
N SER A 69 -3.40 -1.88 -10.81
CA SER A 69 -4.61 -2.59 -11.26
C SER A 69 -4.65 -4.05 -10.82
N GLU A 70 -3.50 -4.73 -10.78
CA GLU A 70 -3.40 -6.09 -10.24
C GLU A 70 -3.71 -6.13 -8.73
N LEU A 71 -3.18 -5.16 -7.99
CA LEU A 71 -3.38 -5.03 -6.55
C LEU A 71 -4.86 -4.72 -6.23
N GLU A 72 -5.49 -3.83 -7.00
CA GLU A 72 -6.92 -3.54 -6.90
C GLU A 72 -7.77 -4.79 -7.18
N ARG A 73 -7.40 -5.59 -8.19
CA ARG A 73 -8.09 -6.87 -8.48
C ARG A 73 -7.93 -7.88 -7.35
N ILE A 74 -6.77 -7.93 -6.70
CA ILE A 74 -6.52 -8.79 -5.53
C ILE A 74 -7.41 -8.34 -4.37
N PHE A 75 -7.47 -7.03 -4.10
CA PHE A 75 -8.33 -6.43 -3.08
C PHE A 75 -9.81 -6.80 -3.26
N ARG A 76 -10.30 -6.80 -4.50
CA ARG A 76 -11.68 -7.18 -4.81
C ARG A 76 -11.98 -8.67 -4.61
N LYS A 77 -10.97 -9.53 -4.49
CA LYS A 77 -11.12 -10.99 -4.44
C LYS A 77 -10.77 -11.62 -3.09
N ILE A 78 -9.76 -11.13 -2.34
CA ILE A 78 -9.21 -11.85 -1.17
C ILE A 78 -8.71 -10.90 -0.04
N ARG A 79 -8.66 -11.49 1.17
CA ARG A 79 -8.19 -11.08 2.50
C ARG A 79 -6.78 -10.46 2.55
N LEU A 80 -6.64 -9.55 3.52
CA LEU A 80 -5.41 -9.00 4.11
C LEU A 80 -4.25 -8.70 3.13
N VAL A 81 -4.14 -7.43 2.75
CA VAL A 81 -3.00 -6.89 2.03
C VAL A 81 -2.17 -6.01 2.96
N GLU A 82 -0.86 -6.14 2.90
CA GLU A 82 0.08 -5.47 3.79
C GLU A 82 1.24 -4.84 3.01
N ILE A 83 1.71 -3.69 3.49
CA ILE A 83 2.97 -3.07 3.07
C ILE A 83 4.05 -3.45 4.08
N SER A 84 5.20 -3.94 3.62
CA SER A 84 6.36 -4.17 4.47
C SER A 84 7.53 -3.26 4.09
N THR A 85 8.09 -2.60 5.10
CA THR A 85 9.32 -1.79 4.96
C THR A 85 10.59 -2.59 5.23
N CYS A 86 10.45 -3.86 5.61
CA CYS A 86 11.56 -4.80 5.75
C CYS A 86 11.38 -5.87 4.67
N VAL A 87 12.48 -6.40 4.13
CA VAL A 87 12.39 -7.58 3.27
C VAL A 87 11.79 -8.71 4.12
N LYS A 88 10.49 -9.01 3.95
CA LYS A 88 9.92 -10.27 4.43
C LYS A 88 10.70 -11.32 3.65
N ASN A 89 11.61 -12.02 4.31
CA ASN A 89 12.27 -13.20 3.74
C ASN A 89 11.16 -14.27 3.59
N VAL A 90 10.42 -14.21 2.48
CA VAL A 90 9.46 -15.23 2.09
C VAL A 90 10.23 -16.39 1.48
N ASN A 91 10.98 -17.08 2.33
CA ASN A 91 11.50 -18.42 2.04
C ASN A 91 11.35 -19.25 3.32
N LYS A 92 10.12 -19.71 3.53
CA LYS A 92 9.86 -20.88 4.37
C LYS A 92 8.90 -21.81 3.62
N LYS A 93 9.45 -22.56 2.68
CA LYS A 93 9.29 -24.01 2.60
C LYS A 93 10.30 -24.59 1.61
#